data_AF-A0A7S3NX82-F1
#
_entry.id   AF-A0A7S3NX82-F1
#
_cell.length_a   1.000
_cell.length_b   1.000
_cell.length_c   1.000
_cell.angle_alpha   90.00
_cell.angle_beta   90.00
_cell.angle_gamma   90.00
#
_symmetry.space_group_name_H-M   'P 1'
#
loop_
_entity.id
_entity.type
_entity.pdbx_description
1 polymer ?
#
loop_
_entity_poly.entity_id
_entity_poly.type
_entity_poly.pdbx_seq_one_letter_code
_entity_poly.pdbx_strand_id
1 'polypeptide(L)'
;KISGMVNHSNYCWAKFVEEGACPAQEICVVAHSAGGRCMHQIIVNYEITMMTRVKAIALTDACHGAFHKELSEEGQEWAKQSCIAYDRSKKPLNTPLIRKKPKSIFPEVSAGHSKHAYTTGCA
;
A
#
# COMPACT_ATOMS: atom_id res chain seq x y z
N LYS A 1 -11.82 11.40 13.18
CA LYS A 1 -12.35 10.12 13.71
C LYS A 1 -11.94 9.02 12.73
N ILE A 2 -11.18 8.02 13.18
CA ILE A 2 -10.75 6.90 12.32
C ILE A 2 -12.00 6.10 11.91
N SER A 3 -12.06 5.67 10.65
CA SER A 3 -13.24 4.99 10.09
C SER A 3 -13.33 3.54 10.55
N GLY A 4 -14.54 2.96 10.50
CA GLY A 4 -14.76 1.56 10.88
C GLY A 4 -13.90 0.57 10.09
N MET A 5 -13.65 0.81 8.79
CA MET A 5 -12.78 -0.07 8.00
C MET A 5 -11.32 -0.04 8.46
N VAL A 6 -10.82 1.13 8.90
CA VAL A 6 -9.43 1.27 9.34
C VAL A 6 -9.26 0.57 10.69
N ASN A 7 -10.22 0.75 11.61
CA ASN A 7 -10.21 0.03 12.89
C ASN A 7 -10.28 -1.48 12.68
N HIS A 8 -11.17 -1.95 11.80
CA HIS A 8 -11.29 -3.37 11.49
C HIS A 8 -10.01 -3.93 10.89
N SER A 9 -9.40 -3.23 9.93
CA SER A 9 -8.17 -3.71 9.26
C SER A 9 -6.98 -3.76 10.24
N ASN A 10 -6.84 -2.76 11.12
CA ASN A 10 -5.82 -2.78 12.17
C ASN A 10 -6.06 -3.93 13.15
N TYR A 11 -7.30 -4.16 13.56
CA TYR A 11 -7.64 -5.28 14.43
C TYR A 11 -7.27 -6.62 13.78
N CYS A 12 -7.61 -6.82 12.50
CA CYS A 12 -7.24 -8.04 11.78
C CYS A 12 -5.72 -8.21 11.68
N TRP A 13 -4.98 -7.14 11.37
CA TRP A 13 -3.53 -7.20 11.33
C TRP A 13 -2.95 -7.56 12.70
N ALA A 14 -3.37 -6.87 13.75
CA ALA A 14 -2.95 -7.14 15.12
C ALA A 14 -3.21 -8.60 15.52
N LYS A 15 -4.44 -9.09 15.30
CA LYS A 15 -4.82 -10.43 15.76
C LYS A 15 -4.25 -11.56 14.96
N PHE A 16 -4.12 -11.40 13.64
CA PHE A 16 -3.74 -12.52 12.79
C PHE A 16 -2.29 -12.49 12.36
N VAL A 17 -1.64 -11.30 12.31
CA VAL A 17 -0.27 -11.16 11.83
C VAL A 17 0.72 -10.89 12.96
N GLU A 18 0.39 -10.00 13.90
CA GLU A 18 1.27 -9.62 15.02
C GLU A 18 1.15 -10.59 16.20
N GLU A 19 -0.04 -10.72 16.78
CA GLU A 19 -0.32 -11.61 17.91
C GLU A 19 -0.52 -13.06 17.46
N GLY A 20 -1.02 -13.24 16.25
CA GLY A 20 -1.39 -14.53 15.70
C GLY A 20 -0.16 -15.38 15.37
N ALA A 21 -0.33 -16.70 15.35
CA ALA A 21 0.71 -17.65 14.96
C ALA A 21 1.02 -17.64 13.44
N CYS A 22 0.83 -16.51 12.74
CA CYS A 22 1.11 -16.42 11.31
C CYS A 22 2.58 -16.74 11.06
N PRO A 23 2.90 -17.91 10.46
CA PRO A 23 4.28 -18.35 10.30
C PRO A 23 4.95 -17.70 9.08
N ALA A 24 4.20 -16.90 8.31
CA ALA A 24 4.69 -16.29 7.09
C ALA A 24 5.80 -15.28 7.41
N GLN A 25 6.99 -15.54 6.89
CA GLN A 25 8.15 -14.65 7.03
C GLN A 25 8.21 -13.60 5.92
N GLU A 26 7.52 -13.86 4.80
CA GLU A 26 7.45 -12.96 3.66
C GLU A 26 5.99 -12.73 3.29
N ILE A 27 5.54 -11.48 3.42
CA ILE A 27 4.16 -11.04 3.22
C ILE A 27 4.11 -10.08 2.04
N CYS A 28 3.23 -10.36 1.08
CA CYS A 28 2.88 -9.43 0.02
C CYS A 28 1.46 -8.92 0.26
N VAL A 29 1.25 -7.61 0.10
CA VAL A 29 -0.06 -7.00 0.34
C VAL A 29 -0.58 -6.33 -0.93
N VAL A 30 -1.85 -6.56 -1.22
CA VAL A 30 -2.56 -5.84 -2.29
C VAL A 30 -3.68 -5.03 -1.63
N ALA A 31 -3.65 -3.72 -1.80
CA ALA A 31 -4.66 -2.81 -1.24
C ALA A 31 -5.32 -2.03 -2.37
N HIS A 32 -6.61 -2.26 -2.56
CA HIS A 32 -7.43 -1.61 -3.60
C HIS A 32 -8.25 -0.46 -3.02
N SER A 33 -8.41 0.63 -3.78
CA SER A 33 -9.37 1.68 -3.45
C SER A 33 -9.18 2.25 -2.03
N ALA A 34 -10.25 2.31 -1.24
CA ALA A 34 -10.23 2.72 0.17
C ALA A 34 -9.32 1.86 1.06
N GLY A 35 -8.97 0.64 0.63
CA GLY A 35 -7.97 -0.21 1.28
C GLY A 35 -6.61 0.46 1.42
N GLY A 36 -6.26 1.42 0.55
CA GLY A 36 -5.05 2.24 0.71
C GLY A 36 -5.01 3.02 2.03
N ARG A 37 -6.16 3.48 2.55
CA ARG A 37 -6.24 4.18 3.85
C ARG A 37 -6.08 3.21 5.02
N CYS A 38 -6.61 2.00 4.88
CA CYS A 38 -6.40 0.94 5.86
C CYS A 38 -4.92 0.55 5.92
N MET A 39 -4.32 0.33 4.75
CA MET A 39 -2.91 -0.02 4.64
C MET A 39 -2.02 1.08 5.20
N HIS A 40 -2.31 2.36 4.92
CA HIS A 40 -1.61 3.48 5.54
C HIS A 40 -1.54 3.31 7.07
N GLN A 41 -2.68 3.20 7.74
CA GLN A 41 -2.68 3.11 9.20
C GLN A 41 -1.93 1.88 9.72
N ILE A 42 -2.02 0.76 9.00
CA ILE A 42 -1.27 -0.45 9.35
C ILE A 42 0.25 -0.22 9.20
N ILE A 43 0.71 0.44 8.14
CA ILE A 43 2.15 0.74 7.96
C ILE A 43 2.65 1.60 9.12
N VAL A 44 1.91 2.65 9.48
CA VAL A 44 2.28 3.57 10.57
C VAL A 44 2.27 2.86 11.93
N ASN A 45 1.29 1.99 12.19
CA ASN A 45 1.18 1.31 13.49
C ASN A 45 2.17 0.16 13.67
N TYR A 46 2.61 -0.48 12.58
CA TYR A 46 3.39 -1.71 12.60
C TYR A 46 4.66 -1.62 11.75
N GLU A 47 5.32 -0.46 11.76
CA GLU A 47 6.45 -0.12 10.89
C GLU A 47 7.58 -1.15 10.96
N ILE A 48 7.92 -1.65 12.15
CA ILE A 48 8.95 -2.69 12.32
C ILE A 48 8.54 -3.98 11.58
N THR A 49 7.30 -4.44 11.75
CA THR A 49 6.81 -5.65 11.07
C THR A 49 6.75 -5.44 9.55
N MET A 50 6.39 -4.24 9.09
CA MET A 50 6.45 -3.89 7.67
C MET A 50 7.86 -4.09 7.12
N MET A 51 8.86 -3.50 7.77
CA MET A 51 10.24 -3.54 7.29
C MET A 51 10.87 -4.93 7.38
N THR A 52 10.43 -5.76 8.33
CA THR A 52 11.04 -7.08 8.58
C THR A 52 10.35 -8.23 7.84
N ARG A 53 9.03 -8.18 7.63
CA ARG A 53 8.25 -9.29 7.07
C ARG A 53 7.53 -8.95 5.77
N VAL A 54 7.24 -7.68 5.48
CA VAL A 54 6.50 -7.31 4.26
C VAL A 54 7.49 -7.04 3.12
N LYS A 55 7.38 -7.83 2.05
CA LYS A 55 8.25 -7.76 0.88
C LYS A 55 7.78 -6.75 -0.15
N ALA A 56 6.47 -6.65 -0.35
CA ALA A 56 5.90 -5.80 -1.38
C ALA A 56 4.47 -5.39 -1.03
N ILE A 57 4.12 -4.16 -1.41
CA ILE A 57 2.77 -3.63 -1.33
C ILE A 57 2.36 -3.07 -2.69
N ALA A 58 1.31 -3.66 -3.28
CA ALA A 58 0.67 -3.15 -4.49
C ALA A 58 -0.59 -2.34 -4.11
N LEU A 59 -0.54 -1.03 -4.36
CA LEU A 59 -1.66 -0.10 -4.16
C LEU A 59 -2.40 0.08 -5.48
N THR A 60 -3.60 -0.49 -5.62
CA THR A 60 -4.32 -0.54 -6.90
C THR A 60 -5.46 0.46 -6.93
N ASP A 61 -5.32 1.53 -7.73
CA ASP A 61 -6.19 2.72 -7.75
C ASP A 61 -6.63 3.16 -6.35
N ALA A 62 -5.67 3.17 -5.43
CA ALA A 62 -5.92 3.23 -4.00
C ALA A 62 -5.88 4.67 -3.48
N CYS A 63 -6.59 4.91 -2.38
CA CYS A 63 -6.52 6.14 -1.61
C CYS A 63 -5.34 6.08 -0.65
N HIS A 64 -4.12 6.34 -1.13
CA HIS A 64 -2.90 6.19 -0.32
C HIS A 64 -2.35 7.50 0.27
N GLY A 65 -2.69 8.68 -0.25
CA GLY A 65 -2.32 9.97 0.37
C GLY A 65 -0.82 10.14 0.68
N ALA A 66 -0.49 11.09 1.57
CA ALA A 66 0.89 11.43 1.93
C ALA A 66 1.36 10.73 3.22
N PHE A 67 1.17 9.41 3.34
CA PHE A 67 1.46 8.66 4.57
C PHE A 67 2.93 8.70 5.00
N HIS A 68 3.84 8.92 4.06
CA HIS A 68 5.28 9.01 4.31
C HIS A 68 5.66 10.07 5.37
N LYS A 69 4.79 11.07 5.61
CA LYS A 69 5.04 12.10 6.63
C LYS A 69 4.96 11.58 8.06
N GLU A 70 4.34 10.43 8.26
CA GLU A 70 4.13 9.80 9.56
C GLU A 70 5.11 8.64 9.81
N LEU A 71 5.97 8.32 8.83
CA LEU A 71 6.97 7.26 8.93
C LEU A 71 8.34 7.79 9.34
N SER A 72 9.13 6.94 10.00
CA SER A 72 10.55 7.20 10.23
C SER A 72 11.33 7.32 8.91
N GLU A 73 12.55 7.82 8.95
CA GLU A 73 13.40 7.88 7.74
C GLU A 73 13.64 6.49 7.12
N GLU A 74 13.82 5.47 7.97
CA GLU A 74 13.99 4.09 7.54
C GLU A 74 12.71 3.54 6.89
N GLY A 75 11.55 3.78 7.52
CA GLY A 75 10.27 3.36 6.94
C GLY A 75 9.93 4.08 5.65
N GLN A 76 10.33 5.35 5.50
CA GLN A 76 10.20 6.05 4.22
C GLN A 76 11.06 5.40 3.15
N GLU A 77 12.31 5.04 3.45
CA GLU A 77 13.20 4.39 2.49
C GLU A 77 12.70 2.98 2.13
N TRP A 78 12.27 2.21 3.11
CA TRP A 78 11.60 0.92 2.89
C TRP A 78 10.36 1.08 2.00
N ALA A 79 9.54 2.10 2.24
CA ALA A 79 8.32 2.33 1.45
C ALA A 79 8.63 2.67 -0.02
N LYS A 80 9.70 3.43 -0.30
CA LYS A 80 10.14 3.72 -1.68
C LYS A 80 10.49 2.45 -2.45
N GLN A 81 11.04 1.46 -1.76
CA GLN A 81 11.53 0.22 -2.35
C GLN A 81 10.45 -0.87 -2.42
N SER A 82 9.54 -0.89 -1.44
CA SER A 82 8.59 -1.99 -1.25
C SER A 82 7.17 -1.67 -1.71
N CYS A 83 6.82 -0.39 -1.91
CA CYS A 83 5.48 0.00 -2.38
C CYS A 83 5.47 0.35 -3.86
N ILE A 84 4.39 -0.01 -4.56
CA ILE A 84 4.11 0.46 -5.93
C ILE A 84 2.63 0.87 -6.02
N ALA A 85 2.37 2.06 -6.55
CA ALA A 85 1.02 2.54 -6.86
C ALA A 85 0.67 2.26 -8.33
N TYR A 86 -0.31 1.39 -8.54
CA TYR A 86 -0.92 1.08 -9.83
C TYR A 86 -2.16 1.96 -10.04
N ASP A 87 -1.98 3.08 -10.71
CA ASP A 87 -3.03 4.06 -10.95
C ASP A 87 -3.81 3.76 -12.24
N ARG A 88 -5.11 4.12 -12.25
CA ARG A 88 -5.93 4.05 -13.46
C ARG A 88 -5.30 4.82 -14.61
N SER A 89 -5.09 4.14 -15.72
CA SER A 89 -4.47 4.70 -16.91
C SER A 89 -4.72 3.79 -18.11
N LYS A 90 -4.83 4.38 -19.30
CA LYS A 90 -4.92 3.64 -20.57
C LYS A 90 -3.55 3.28 -21.16
N LYS A 91 -2.46 3.77 -20.57
CA LYS A 91 -1.09 3.37 -20.96
C LYS A 91 -0.87 1.88 -20.65
N PRO A 92 0.05 1.19 -21.33
CA PRO A 92 0.42 -0.18 -20.99
C PRO A 92 0.74 -0.35 -19.49
N LEU A 93 0.47 -1.54 -18.96
CA LEU A 93 0.83 -1.91 -17.58
C LEU A 93 2.31 -1.56 -17.29
N ASN A 94 2.61 -1.15 -16.06
CA ASN A 94 3.94 -0.77 -15.59
C ASN A 94 4.55 0.48 -16.23
N THR A 95 3.83 1.17 -17.13
CA THR A 95 4.31 2.45 -17.66
C THR A 95 4.41 3.48 -16.54
N PRO A 96 5.59 4.08 -16.26
CA PRO A 96 5.72 5.09 -15.23
C PRO A 96 4.81 6.30 -15.48
N LEU A 97 4.16 6.78 -14.42
CA LEU A 97 3.28 7.93 -14.44
C LEU A 97 3.98 9.14 -13.81
N ILE A 98 4.86 9.76 -14.59
CA ILE A 98 5.58 10.96 -14.16
C ILE A 98 4.61 12.15 -14.07
N ARG A 99 4.51 12.76 -12.88
CA ARG A 99 3.63 13.89 -12.57
C ARG A 99 4.45 15.05 -12.01
N LYS A 100 4.04 16.30 -12.31
CA LYS A 100 4.67 17.50 -11.72
C LYS A 100 4.59 17.53 -10.18
N LYS A 101 3.55 16.89 -9.62
CA LYS A 101 3.37 16.67 -8.18
C LYS A 101 3.00 15.19 -7.98
N PRO A 102 3.97 14.34 -7.59
CA PRO A 102 3.70 12.95 -7.23
C PRO A 102 2.67 12.88 -6.10
N LYS A 103 1.85 11.83 -6.08
CA LYS A 103 0.91 11.57 -4.97
C LYS A 103 1.60 10.88 -3.79
N SER A 104 2.73 10.25 -4.05
CA SER A 104 3.48 9.40 -3.11
C SER A 104 4.98 9.50 -3.33
N ILE A 105 5.76 8.95 -2.38
CA ILE A 105 7.23 8.90 -2.46
C ILE A 105 7.75 7.68 -3.23
N PHE A 106 6.89 6.70 -3.47
CA PHE A 106 7.20 5.46 -4.16
C PHE A 106 6.69 5.49 -5.61
N PRO A 107 7.13 4.55 -6.48
CA PRO A 107 6.77 4.56 -7.89
C PRO A 107 5.26 4.52 -8.13
N GLU A 108 4.83 5.37 -9.07
CA GLU A 108 3.46 5.40 -9.59
C GLU A 108 3.49 4.92 -11.05
N VAL A 109 2.79 3.82 -11.33
CA VAL A 109 2.76 3.17 -12.63
C VAL A 109 1.33 2.99 -13.12
N SER A 110 1.19 2.80 -14.43
CA SER A 110 -0.09 2.50 -15.06
C SER A 110 -0.56 1.10 -14.68
N ALA A 111 -1.81 0.98 -14.23
CA ALA A 111 -2.48 -0.31 -14.03
C ALA A 111 -2.92 -0.98 -15.34
N GLY A 112 -2.70 -0.35 -16.51
CA GLY A 112 -3.13 -0.89 -17.81
C GLY A 112 -4.63 -0.77 -18.07
N HIS A 113 -5.41 -0.24 -17.13
CA HIS A 113 -6.86 -0.14 -17.25
C HIS A 113 -7.43 1.17 -16.67
N SER A 114 -8.56 1.64 -17.23
CA SER A 114 -9.22 2.89 -16.82
C SER A 114 -10.44 2.70 -15.90
N LYS A 115 -11.00 1.49 -15.82
CA LYS A 115 -12.08 1.15 -14.89
C LYS A 115 -11.52 0.78 -13.51
N HIS A 116 -12.01 1.46 -12.48
CA HIS A 116 -11.61 1.31 -11.08
C HIS A 116 -11.57 -0.15 -10.60
N ALA A 117 -12.62 -0.91 -10.90
CA ALA A 117 -12.74 -2.29 -10.43
C ALA A 117 -11.74 -3.27 -11.07
N TYR A 118 -11.09 -2.89 -12.18
CA TYR A 118 -10.22 -3.80 -12.94
C TYR A 118 -8.73 -3.53 -12.72
N THR A 119 -8.37 -2.51 -11.94
CA THR A 119 -6.95 -2.19 -11.73
C THR A 119 -6.22 -3.29 -10.96
N THR A 120 -6.88 -3.99 -10.04
CA THR A 120 -6.25 -5.10 -9.30
C THR A 120 -5.99 -6.33 -10.16
N GLY A 121 -6.90 -6.67 -11.08
CA GLY A 121 -6.73 -7.86 -11.94
C GLY A 121 -5.67 -7.69 -13.02
N CYS A 122 -5.16 -6.48 -13.22
CA CYS A 122 -4.11 -6.17 -14.19
C CYS A 122 -2.76 -5.85 -13.54
N ALA A 123 -2.73 -5.57 -12.23
CA ALA A 123 -1.55 -5.11 -11.50
C ALA A 123 -0.69 -6.26 -10.98
#